data_AF-A0A7C1S770-F1
#
_entry.id   AF-A0A7C1S770-F1
#
_cell.length_a   1.000
_cell.length_b   1.000
_cell.length_c   1.000
_cell.angle_alpha   90.00
_cell.angle_beta   90.00
_cell.angle_gamma   90.00
#
_symmetry.space_group_name_H-M   'P 1'
#
loop_
_entity.id
_entity.type
_entity.pdbx_description
1 polymer ?
#
loop_
_entity_poly.entity_id
_entity_poly.type
_entity_poly.pdbx_seq_one_letter_code
_entity_poly.pdbx_strand_id
1 'polypeptide(L)'
;MIVKNKNCSFNSRFSLIKYDQNYVTVTTAKEGLRDGLSTMIMDGQHPTGRYCAKIIYSNSLKTKDRQQFHKMIVEGINVSLNEDNFNLHDSIELMGNEMKKDGIITELINIA
;
A
#
# COMPACT_ATOMS: atom_id res chain seq x y z
N MET A 1 11.37 4.63 7.79
CA MET A 1 12.16 3.38 7.94
C MET A 1 11.26 2.19 8.25
N ILE A 2 11.39 1.08 7.50
CA ILE A 2 10.63 -0.17 7.75
C ILE A 2 11.02 -0.78 9.10
N VAL A 3 10.04 -0.97 9.98
CA VAL A 3 10.20 -1.51 11.33
C VAL A 3 9.87 -3.00 11.37
N LYS A 4 8.88 -3.43 10.57
CA LYS A 4 8.38 -4.79 10.59
C LYS A 4 7.82 -5.18 9.25
N ASN A 5 8.18 -6.38 8.79
CA ASN A 5 7.52 -7.09 7.71
C ASN A 5 7.01 -8.43 8.26
N LYS A 6 5.75 -8.76 7.97
CA LYS A 6 5.11 -10.00 8.42
C LYS A 6 4.31 -10.61 7.28
N ASN A 7 4.53 -11.91 7.05
CA ASN A 7 3.62 -12.73 6.27
C ASN A 7 2.48 -13.17 7.18
N CYS A 8 1.25 -13.00 6.71
CA CYS A 8 0.02 -13.34 7.42
C CYS A 8 -0.72 -14.46 6.65
N SER A 9 -1.80 -14.97 7.23
CA SER A 9 -2.59 -16.05 6.64
C SER A 9 -3.06 -15.73 5.22
N PHE A 10 -3.28 -16.75 4.40
CA PHE A 10 -3.80 -16.61 3.03
C PHE A 10 -2.92 -15.76 2.11
N ASN A 11 -1.58 -15.87 2.24
CA ASN A 11 -0.59 -15.13 1.45
C ASN A 11 -0.69 -13.61 1.60
N SER A 12 -1.29 -13.13 2.69
CA SER A 12 -1.34 -11.71 3.00
C SER A 12 0.00 -11.21 3.57
N ARG A 13 0.27 -9.92 3.39
CA ARG A 13 1.47 -9.25 3.88
C ARG A 13 1.08 -8.02 4.67
N PHE A 14 1.96 -7.70 5.61
CA PHE A 14 1.87 -6.55 6.48
C PHE A 14 3.25 -5.95 6.64
N SER A 15 3.32 -4.64 6.48
CA SER A 15 4.51 -3.83 6.63
C SER A 15 4.20 -2.63 7.53
N LEU A 16 5.08 -2.38 8.48
CA LEU A 16 5.01 -1.22 9.37
C LEU A 16 6.24 -0.35 9.12
N ILE A 17 6.01 0.92 8.81
CA ILE A 17 7.06 1.89 8.47
C ILE A 17 6.99 3.03 9.48
N LYS A 18 8.09 3.32 10.18
CA LYS A 18 8.17 4.45 11.11
C LYS A 18 8.38 5.74 10.33
N TYR A 19 7.66 6.79 10.74
CA TYR A 19 7.75 8.14 10.22
C TYR A 19 7.58 9.15 11.36
N ASP A 20 8.63 9.92 11.64
CA ASP A 20 8.69 10.81 12.79
C ASP A 20 8.25 10.11 14.11
N GLN A 21 7.18 10.60 14.76
CA GLN A 21 6.58 10.00 15.96
C GLN A 21 5.43 9.00 15.65
N ASN A 22 5.12 8.80 14.36
CA ASN A 22 4.01 8.00 13.87
C ASN A 22 4.49 6.74 13.11
N TYR A 23 3.52 5.97 12.62
CA TYR A 23 3.75 4.78 11.81
C TYR A 23 2.79 4.72 10.64
N VAL A 24 3.28 4.34 9.48
CA VAL A 24 2.46 3.98 8.31
C VAL A 24 2.36 2.47 8.25
N THR A 25 1.12 1.99 8.15
CA THR A 25 0.83 0.57 7.95
C THR A 25 0.49 0.33 6.49
N VAL A 26 1.14 -0.66 5.87
CA VAL A 26 0.82 -1.11 4.52
C VAL A 26 0.47 -2.60 4.60
N THR A 27 -0.70 -3.00 4.10
CA THR A 27 -1.12 -4.40 4.16
C THR A 27 -1.81 -4.82 2.88
N THR A 28 -1.68 -6.08 2.49
CA THR A 28 -2.52 -6.63 1.43
C THR A 28 -3.91 -6.94 1.97
N ALA A 29 -4.96 -6.51 1.30
CA ALA A 29 -6.31 -6.97 1.56
C ALA A 29 -6.76 -7.93 0.46
N LYS A 30 -7.62 -8.88 0.79
CA LYS A 30 -8.18 -9.82 -0.17
C LYS A 30 -9.58 -9.31 -0.54
N GLU A 31 -9.81 -9.05 -1.82
CA GLU A 31 -11.09 -8.54 -2.32
C GLU A 31 -12.15 -9.64 -2.43
N GLY A 32 -11.70 -10.90 -2.47
CA GLY A 32 -12.54 -12.08 -2.56
C GLY A 32 -11.71 -13.33 -2.84
N LEU A 33 -12.33 -14.51 -2.85
CA LEU A 33 -11.63 -15.75 -3.25
C LEU A 33 -11.13 -15.69 -4.70
N ARG A 34 -11.81 -14.92 -5.56
CA ARG A 34 -11.55 -14.78 -6.99
C ARG A 34 -11.06 -13.38 -7.41
N ASP A 35 -11.38 -12.35 -6.65
CA ASP A 35 -11.09 -10.94 -6.98
C ASP A 35 -9.65 -10.51 -6.65
N GLY A 36 -8.91 -11.41 -6.00
CA GLY A 36 -7.47 -11.32 -5.80
C GLY A 36 -7.06 -10.37 -4.66
N LEU A 37 -5.82 -9.89 -4.72
CA LEU A 37 -5.21 -9.05 -3.69
C LEU A 37 -5.31 -7.57 -4.08
N SER A 38 -5.48 -6.70 -3.09
CA SER A 38 -5.32 -5.24 -3.14
C SER A 38 -4.26 -4.81 -2.11
N THR A 39 -3.83 -3.56 -2.12
CA THR A 39 -2.98 -2.97 -1.08
C THR A 39 -3.72 -1.86 -0.35
N MET A 40 -3.73 -1.90 0.97
CA MET A 40 -4.25 -0.85 1.83
C MET A 40 -3.10 -0.13 2.54
N ILE A 41 -3.23 1.19 2.64
CA ILE A 41 -2.26 2.07 3.28
C ILE A 41 -2.99 2.88 4.35
N MET A 42 -2.42 2.93 5.54
CA MET A 42 -3.04 3.53 6.73
C MET A 42 -2.03 4.41 7.44
N ASP A 43 -2.47 5.60 7.83
CA ASP A 43 -1.70 6.47 8.70
C ASP A 43 -2.03 6.12 10.16
N GLY A 44 -1.06 5.55 10.87
CA GLY A 44 -1.16 5.05 12.25
C GLY A 44 -1.01 3.52 12.42
N GLN A 45 -0.83 3.09 13.67
CA GLN A 45 -0.97 1.68 14.08
C GLN A 45 -2.46 1.37 14.29
N HIS A 46 -3.08 0.54 13.43
CA HIS A 46 -4.55 0.36 13.38
C HIS A 46 -5.13 -0.45 14.56
N PRO A 47 -6.34 -0.08 15.05
CA PRO A 47 -7.56 -0.83 14.70
C PRO A 47 -8.71 -0.02 14.06
N THR A 48 -8.68 1.32 14.00
CA THR A 48 -9.59 2.17 13.18
C THR A 48 -8.92 3.48 12.68
N GLY A 49 -7.59 3.49 12.54
CA GLY A 49 -6.81 4.63 12.02
C GLY A 49 -7.39 5.25 10.74
N ARG A 50 -6.97 6.48 10.41
CA ARG A 50 -7.44 7.16 9.19
C ARG A 50 -6.89 6.40 7.99
N TYR A 51 -7.79 5.72 7.28
CA TYR A 51 -7.45 5.02 6.06
C TYR A 51 -6.96 6.04 5.05
N CYS A 52 -5.74 5.86 4.54
CA CYS A 52 -5.15 6.84 3.63
C CYS A 52 -5.51 6.46 2.19
N ALA A 53 -5.37 5.18 1.82
CA ALA A 53 -5.78 4.72 0.51
C ALA A 53 -5.96 3.20 0.42
N LYS A 54 -6.67 2.78 -0.62
CA LYS A 54 -6.72 1.41 -1.12
C LYS A 54 -6.40 1.39 -2.61
N ILE A 55 -5.45 0.54 -2.98
CA ILE A 55 -4.97 0.33 -4.35
C ILE A 55 -5.50 -1.01 -4.83
N ILE A 56 -6.36 -0.96 -5.85
CA ILE A 56 -6.95 -2.13 -6.49
C ILE A 56 -6.18 -2.43 -7.78
N TYR A 57 -5.51 -3.58 -7.80
CA TYR A 57 -4.75 -4.04 -8.95
C TYR A 57 -5.64 -4.54 -10.08
N SER A 58 -5.14 -4.43 -11.31
CA SER A 58 -5.80 -4.98 -12.49
C SER A 58 -5.98 -6.49 -12.40
N ASN A 59 -7.14 -6.96 -12.88
CA ASN A 59 -7.46 -8.39 -12.94
C ASN A 59 -6.57 -9.19 -13.88
N SER A 60 -5.91 -8.52 -14.84
CA SER A 60 -4.93 -9.16 -15.72
C SER A 60 -3.63 -9.57 -15.01
N LEU A 61 -3.34 -8.97 -13.84
CA LEU A 61 -2.14 -9.28 -13.07
C LEU A 61 -2.27 -10.59 -12.29
N LYS A 62 -1.23 -11.42 -12.37
CA LYS A 62 -1.15 -12.64 -11.56
C LYS A 62 -0.90 -12.27 -10.10
N THR A 63 -1.30 -13.15 -9.19
CA THR A 63 -1.12 -12.97 -7.74
C THR A 63 0.33 -12.65 -7.34
N LYS A 64 1.30 -13.28 -8.00
CA LYS A 64 2.73 -13.03 -7.74
C LYS A 64 3.13 -11.60 -8.07
N ASP A 65 2.62 -11.05 -9.17
CA ASP A 65 2.92 -9.69 -9.62
C ASP A 65 2.29 -8.67 -8.66
N ARG A 66 1.04 -8.90 -8.25
CA ARG A 66 0.37 -8.06 -7.23
C ARG A 66 1.14 -8.02 -5.91
N GLN A 67 1.71 -9.15 -5.48
CA GLN A 67 2.57 -9.22 -4.30
C GLN A 67 3.91 -8.50 -4.49
N GLN A 68 4.44 -8.46 -5.71
CA GLN A 68 5.64 -7.70 -6.04
C GLN A 68 5.34 -6.20 -6.01
N PHE A 69 4.25 -5.76 -6.62
CA PHE A 69 3.81 -4.36 -6.55
C PHE A 69 3.53 -3.92 -5.12
N HIS A 70 2.96 -4.78 -4.26
CA HIS A 70 2.82 -4.49 -2.85
C HIS A 70 4.18 -4.17 -2.19
N LYS A 71 5.22 -4.97 -2.47
CA LYS A 71 6.58 -4.68 -1.97
C LYS A 71 7.11 -3.37 -2.52
N MET A 72 6.90 -3.10 -3.81
CA MET A 72 7.34 -1.84 -4.42
C MET A 72 6.66 -0.62 -3.79
N ILE A 73 5.37 -0.71 -3.45
CA ILE A 73 4.66 0.35 -2.72
C ILE A 73 5.26 0.55 -1.32
N VAL A 74 5.54 -0.53 -0.58
CA VAL A 74 6.17 -0.45 0.75
C VAL A 74 7.52 0.27 0.66
N GLU A 75 8.35 -0.11 -0.31
CA GLU A 75 9.66 0.52 -0.51
C GLU A 75 9.53 1.98 -0.99
N GLY A 76 8.62 2.26 -1.93
CA GLY A 76 8.35 3.61 -2.41
C GLY A 76 7.93 4.55 -1.28
N ILE A 77 6.97 4.12 -0.46
CA ILE A 77 6.58 4.86 0.76
C ILE A 77 7.78 5.01 1.69
N ASN A 78 8.54 3.94 1.95
CA ASN A 78 9.70 4.01 2.85
C ASN A 78 10.75 5.01 2.37
N VAL A 79 10.96 5.15 1.06
CA VAL A 79 11.86 6.14 0.46
C VAL A 79 11.29 7.55 0.61
N SER A 80 10.05 7.79 0.17
CA SER A 80 9.40 9.10 0.21
C SER A 80 9.31 9.66 1.63
N LEU A 81 9.13 8.81 2.65
CA LEU A 81 9.11 9.23 4.06
C LEU A 81 10.41 9.89 4.55
N ASN A 82 11.52 9.76 3.81
CA ASN A 82 12.79 10.43 4.14
C ASN A 82 13.02 11.71 3.32
N GLU A 83 12.08 12.11 2.48
CA GLU A 83 12.16 13.35 1.72
C GLU A 83 11.71 14.54 2.58
N ASP A 84 12.37 15.68 2.40
CA ASP A 84 11.99 16.93 3.08
C ASP A 84 10.59 17.36 2.61
N ASN A 85 9.70 17.67 3.57
CA ASN A 85 8.28 18.00 3.35
C ASN A 85 7.41 16.84 2.83
N PHE A 86 7.73 15.60 3.18
CA PHE A 86 6.89 14.45 2.84
C PHE A 86 5.41 14.64 3.21
N ASN A 87 4.53 14.38 2.25
CA ASN A 87 3.09 14.25 2.44
C ASN A 87 2.63 12.87 1.97
N LEU A 88 2.14 12.04 2.90
CA LEU A 88 1.70 10.68 2.61
C LEU A 88 0.61 10.64 1.54
N HIS A 89 -0.31 11.58 1.58
CA HIS A 89 -1.43 11.61 0.65
C HIS A 89 -0.94 11.88 -0.78
N ASP A 90 -0.16 12.94 -0.98
CA ASP A 90 0.36 13.34 -2.28
C ASP A 90 1.27 12.26 -2.89
N SER A 91 2.12 11.62 -2.06
CA SER A 91 2.98 10.52 -2.51
C SER A 91 2.19 9.31 -2.97
N ILE A 92 1.11 8.95 -2.26
CA ILE A 92 0.24 7.84 -2.65
C ILE A 92 -0.52 8.16 -3.93
N GLU A 93 -1.04 9.39 -4.07
CA GLU A 93 -1.72 9.80 -5.29
C GLU A 93 -0.78 9.76 -6.50
N LEU A 94 0.44 10.25 -6.33
CA LEU A 94 1.43 10.26 -7.41
C LEU A 94 1.79 8.84 -7.85
N MET A 95 2.15 7.96 -6.91
CA MET A 95 2.42 6.54 -7.20
C MET A 95 1.20 5.84 -7.83
N GLY A 96 0.00 6.06 -7.28
CA GLY A 96 -1.21 5.44 -7.80
C GLY A 96 -1.53 5.91 -9.22
N ASN A 97 -1.37 7.20 -9.52
CA ASN A 97 -1.59 7.75 -10.85
C ASN A 97 -0.60 7.20 -11.88
N GLU A 98 0.68 7.02 -11.51
CA GLU A 98 1.68 6.37 -12.37
C GLU A 98 1.31 4.91 -12.64
N MET A 99 1.02 4.14 -11.58
CA MET A 99 0.60 2.74 -11.72
C MET A 99 -0.69 2.59 -12.53
N LYS A 100 -1.58 3.59 -12.49
CA LYS A 100 -2.82 3.62 -13.28
C LYS A 100 -2.55 3.87 -14.75
N LYS A 101 -1.63 4.79 -15.07
CA LYS A 101 -1.17 5.04 -16.46
C LYS A 101 -0.57 3.78 -17.08
N ASP A 102 0.15 2.99 -16.28
CA ASP A 102 0.77 1.73 -16.71
C ASP A 102 -0.22 0.55 -16.77
N GLY A 103 -1.49 0.76 -16.42
CA GLY A 103 -2.51 -0.29 -16.39
C GLY A 103 -2.33 -1.33 -15.28
N ILE A 104 -1.46 -1.04 -14.30
CA ILE A 104 -1.16 -1.93 -13.17
C ILE A 104 -2.31 -1.92 -12.17
N ILE A 105 -2.88 -0.74 -11.92
CA ILE A 105 -4.02 -0.56 -11.00
C ILE A 105 -5.25 -0.13 -11.77
N THR A 106 -6.40 -0.66 -11.37
CA THR A 106 -7.71 -0.25 -11.92
C THR A 106 -8.23 0.96 -11.15
N GLU A 107 -8.01 0.98 -9.84
CA GLU A 107 -8.59 2.00 -8.97
C GLU A 107 -7.65 2.34 -7.82
N LEU A 108 -7.56 3.63 -7.52
CA LEU A 108 -7.01 4.18 -6.29
C LEU A 108 -8.20 4.81 -5.54
N ILE A 109 -8.55 4.25 -4.40
CA ILE A 109 -9.62 4.75 -3.54
C ILE A 109 -8.95 5.51 -2.40
N ASN A 110 -9.17 6.81 -2.35
CA ASN A 110 -8.83 7.63 -1.19
C ASN A 110 -9.91 7.43 -0.11
N ILE A 111 -9.50 7.13 1.12
CA ILE A 111 -10.42 6.80 2.23
C ILE A 111 -10.27 7.85 3.37
N ALA A 112 -9.65 9.00 3.06
CA ALA A 112 -9.45 10.12 3.98
C ALA A 112 -10.74 10.90 4.28
#